data_AF-A0A820GNW9-F1
#
_entry.id   AF-A0A820GNW9-F1
#
_cell.length_a   1.000
_cell.length_b   1.000
_cell.length_c   1.000
_cell.angle_alpha   90.00
_cell.angle_beta   90.00
_cell.angle_gamma   90.00
#
_symmetry.space_group_name_H-M   'P 1'
#
loop_
_entity.id
_entity.type
_entity.pdbx_description
1 polymer ?
#
loop_
_entity_poly.entity_id
_entity_poly.type
_entity_poly.pdbx_seq_one_letter_code
_entity_poly.pdbx_strand_id
1 'polypeptide(L)'
;MGRCIKILFGSLSIIVALIAIGIGYLKMNDLYRQKLFARFLNKISDPNNTAMMDIRCNQLLKHSNVKGQVLEIGSGTGINFPCLHNNTNIQSYIGIEPNVQTYSYF
;
A
#
# COMPACT_ATOMS: atom_id res chain seq x y z
N MET A 1 19.55 9.96 -41.60
CA MET A 1 18.62 10.55 -40.60
C MET A 1 17.27 9.82 -40.49
N GLY A 2 16.60 9.44 -41.59
CA GLY A 2 15.25 8.82 -41.51
C GLY A 2 15.14 7.39 -40.96
N ARG A 3 16.22 6.59 -40.96
CA ARG A 3 16.21 5.21 -40.41
C ARG A 3 16.20 5.18 -38.88
N CYS A 4 16.99 6.03 -38.22
CA CYS A 4 17.00 6.13 -36.75
C CYS A 4 15.65 6.60 -36.19
N ILE A 5 15.00 7.56 -36.88
CA ILE A 5 13.69 8.06 -36.47
C ILE A 5 12.62 6.96 -36.53
N LYS A 6 12.59 6.14 -37.59
CA LYS A 6 11.64 5.02 -37.70
C LYS A 6 11.85 3.93 -36.64
N ILE A 7 13.10 3.65 -36.27
CA ILE A 7 13.42 2.68 -35.20
C ILE A 7 12.96 3.22 -33.84
N LEU A 8 13.15 4.52 -33.59
CA LEU A 8 12.73 5.18 -32.34
C LEU A 8 11.20 5.22 -32.19
N PHE A 9 10.48 5.50 -33.28
CA PHE A 9 9.02 5.47 -33.27
C PHE A 9 8.48 4.03 -33.13
N GLY A 10 9.11 3.06 -33.81
CA GLY A 10 8.73 1.65 -33.68
C GLY A 10 8.90 1.10 -32.26
N SER A 11 10.01 1.42 -31.60
CA SER A 11 10.25 0.99 -30.21
C SER A 11 9.28 1.66 -29.23
N LEU A 12 8.98 2.95 -29.42
CA LEU A 12 7.99 3.65 -28.62
C LEU A 12 6.60 3.02 -28.74
N SER A 13 6.17 2.67 -29.96
CA SER A 13 4.87 2.01 -30.18
C SER A 13 4.78 0.65 -29.49
N ILE A 14 5.87 -0.13 -29.48
CA ILE A 14 5.92 -1.41 -28.76
C ILE A 14 5.76 -1.19 -27.25
N ILE A 15 6.47 -0.21 -26.68
CA ILE A 15 6.38 0.11 -25.25
C ILE A 15 4.95 0.51 -24.88
N VAL A 16 4.32 1.39 -25.67
CA VAL A 16 2.93 1.81 -25.42
C VAL A 16 1.97 0.62 -25.49
N ALA A 17 2.14 -0.28 -26.47
CA ALA A 17 1.33 -1.48 -26.59
C ALA A 17 1.48 -2.41 -25.37
N LEU A 18 2.71 -2.61 -24.87
CA LEU A 18 2.96 -3.43 -23.67
C LEU A 18 2.34 -2.81 -22.42
N ILE A 19 2.44 -1.49 -22.25
CA ILE A 19 1.79 -0.78 -21.14
C ILE A 19 0.27 -0.97 -21.22
N ALA A 20 -0.33 -0.80 -22.41
CA ALA A 20 -1.76 -1.00 -22.60
C ALA A 20 -2.21 -2.43 -22.27
N ILE A 21 -1.45 -3.44 -22.69
CA ILE A 21 -1.68 -4.85 -22.33
C ILE A 21 -1.60 -5.04 -20.81
N GLY A 22 -0.59 -4.47 -20.15
CA GLY A 22 -0.42 -4.54 -18.70
C GLY A 22 -1.58 -3.90 -17.93
N ILE A 23 -2.04 -2.73 -18.37
CA ILE A 23 -3.22 -2.04 -17.81
C ILE A 23 -4.48 -2.88 -18.05
N GLY A 24 -4.64 -3.44 -19.25
CA GLY A 24 -5.73 -4.35 -19.58
C GLY A 24 -5.77 -5.55 -18.64
N TYR A 25 -4.62 -6.19 -18.41
CA TYR A 25 -4.50 -7.31 -17.49
C TYR A 25 -4.84 -6.94 -16.04
N LEU A 26 -4.39 -5.77 -15.56
CA LEU A 26 -4.75 -5.24 -14.23
C LEU A 26 -6.26 -5.00 -14.09
N LYS A 27 -6.91 -4.55 -15.15
CA LYS A 27 -8.37 -4.31 -15.16
C LYS A 27 -9.16 -5.61 -15.14
N MET A 28 -8.68 -6.65 -15.81
CA MET A 28 -9.38 -7.94 -15.95
C MET A 28 -9.11 -8.93 -14.81
N ASN A 29 -8.00 -8.78 -14.08
CA ASN A 29 -7.58 -9.74 -13.07
C ASN A 29 -7.54 -9.12 -11.66
N ASP A 30 -8.62 -9.31 -10.92
CA ASP A 30 -8.80 -8.79 -9.56
C ASP A 30 -7.73 -9.29 -8.59
N LEU A 31 -7.39 -10.58 -8.65
CA LEU A 31 -6.37 -11.17 -7.79
C LEU A 31 -4.99 -10.56 -8.05
N TYR A 32 -4.63 -10.37 -9.32
CA TYR A 32 -3.36 -9.76 -9.68
C TYR A 32 -3.30 -8.29 -9.23
N ARG A 33 -4.39 -7.54 -9.44
CA ARG A 33 -4.51 -6.14 -8.98
C ARG A 33 -4.38 -6.04 -7.46
N GLN A 34 -5.07 -6.90 -6.71
CA GLN A 34 -5.00 -6.98 -5.25
C GLN A 34 -3.59 -7.29 -4.75
N LYS A 35 -2.90 -8.27 -5.34
CA LYS A 35 -1.51 -8.61 -5.01
C LYS A 35 -0.53 -7.48 -5.31
N LEU A 36 -0.68 -6.84 -6.48
CA LEU A 36 0.16 -5.71 -6.85
C LEU A 36 -0.03 -4.54 -5.88
N PHE A 37 -1.29 -4.24 -5.54
CA PHE A 37 -1.61 -3.20 -4.58
C PHE A 37 -1.04 -3.49 -3.19
N ALA A 38 -1.17 -4.72 -2.68
CA ALA A 38 -0.59 -5.11 -1.39
C ALA A 38 0.94 -4.95 -1.36
N ARG A 39 1.64 -5.38 -2.43
CA ARG A 39 3.09 -5.20 -2.58
C ARG A 39 3.48 -3.72 -2.61
N PHE A 40 2.73 -2.92 -3.36
CA PHE A 40 2.96 -1.48 -3.44
C PHE A 40 2.78 -0.84 -2.06
N LEU A 41 1.67 -1.12 -1.38
CA LEU A 41 1.41 -0.62 -0.03
C LEU A 41 2.51 -1.00 0.96
N ASN A 42 2.94 -2.26 0.98
CA ASN A 42 4.03 -2.71 1.86
C ASN A 42 5.34 -1.96 1.58
N LYS A 43 5.63 -1.65 0.32
CA LYS A 43 6.85 -0.93 -0.05
C LYS A 43 6.83 0.53 0.38
N ILE A 44 5.67 1.18 0.30
CA ILE A 44 5.55 2.60 0.69
C ILE A 44 5.29 2.78 2.20
N SER A 45 4.72 1.75 2.83
CA SER A 45 4.49 1.70 4.27
C SER A 45 5.72 1.10 4.92
N ASP A 46 6.78 1.90 5.04
CA ASP A 46 8.03 1.48 5.66
C ASP A 46 7.97 1.70 7.19
N PRO A 47 7.83 0.64 8.00
CA PRO A 47 7.84 0.78 9.46
C PRO A 47 9.23 1.18 10.00
N ASN A 48 10.29 1.07 9.19
CA ASN A 48 11.65 1.50 9.59
C ASN A 48 11.86 3.01 9.42
N ASN A 49 10.94 3.71 8.75
CA ASN A 49 10.97 5.16 8.68
C ASN A 49 10.46 5.75 10.00
N THR A 50 11.37 5.86 10.97
CA THR A 50 11.07 6.30 12.34
C THR A 50 10.41 7.68 12.39
N ALA A 51 10.83 8.63 11.55
CA ALA A 51 10.23 9.96 11.52
C ALA A 51 8.74 9.94 11.12
N MET A 52 8.39 9.14 10.10
CA MET A 52 7.00 8.99 9.67
C MET A 52 6.18 8.21 10.70
N MET A 53 6.77 7.19 11.32
CA MET A 53 6.14 6.41 12.37
C MET A 53 5.87 7.26 13.62
N ASP A 54 6.80 8.11 14.03
CA ASP A 54 6.63 9.02 15.17
C ASP A 54 5.50 10.02 14.93
N ILE A 55 5.43 10.62 13.73
CA ILE A 55 4.34 11.52 13.36
C ILE A 55 3.00 10.78 13.44
N ARG A 56 2.94 9.57 12.86
CA ARG A 56 1.73 8.74 12.83
C ARG A 56 1.29 8.33 14.23
N CYS A 57 2.19 7.82 15.07
CA CYS A 57 1.88 7.44 16.44
C CYS A 57 1.48 8.67 17.28
N ASN A 58 2.15 9.81 17.14
CA ASN A 58 1.77 11.05 17.84
C ASN A 58 0.38 11.54 17.40
N GLN A 59 0.04 11.42 16.12
CA GLN A 59 -1.28 11.82 15.62
C GLN A 59 -2.39 10.92 16.17
N LEU A 60 -2.17 9.60 16.20
CA LEU A 60 -3.14 8.64 16.72
C LEU A 60 -3.32 8.78 18.24
N LEU A 61 -2.21 8.77 18.99
CA LEU A 61 -2.25 8.62 20.43
C LEU A 61 -2.40 9.94 21.18
N LYS A 62 -1.80 11.04 20.69
CA LYS A 62 -1.83 12.33 21.39
C LYS A 62 -2.93 13.25 20.85
N HIS A 63 -2.99 13.40 19.53
CA HIS A 63 -3.94 14.35 18.93
C HIS A 63 -5.34 13.76 18.87
N SER A 64 -5.47 12.53 18.37
CA SER A 64 -6.76 11.84 18.25
C SER A 64 -7.17 11.13 19.54
N ASN A 65 -6.26 11.05 20.52
CA ASN A 65 -6.47 10.43 21.84
C ASN A 65 -7.12 9.02 21.75
N VAL A 66 -6.65 8.22 20.80
CA VAL A 66 -7.17 6.86 20.58
C VAL A 66 -6.86 6.00 21.81
N LYS A 67 -7.90 5.43 22.42
CA LYS A 67 -7.86 4.61 23.64
C LYS A 67 -9.04 3.65 23.68
N GLY A 68 -8.98 2.64 24.55
CA GLY A 68 -10.04 1.65 24.73
C GLY A 68 -10.02 0.57 23.64
N GLN A 69 -11.18 0.19 23.15
CA GLN A 69 -11.33 -0.80 22.06
C GLN A 69 -11.26 -0.08 20.72
N VAL A 70 -10.38 -0.52 19.82
CA VAL A 70 -10.13 0.12 18.53
C VAL A 70 -10.57 -0.78 17.38
N LEU A 71 -11.36 -0.22 16.48
CA LEU A 71 -11.64 -0.78 15.16
C LEU A 71 -10.93 0.06 14.10
N GLU A 72 -9.98 -0.54 13.38
CA GLU A 72 -9.32 0.07 12.23
C GLU A 72 -9.92 -0.47 10.94
N ILE A 73 -10.41 0.41 10.07
CA ILE A 73 -10.93 0.08 8.75
C ILE A 73 -9.88 0.43 7.70
N GLY A 74 -9.53 -0.51 6.84
CA GLY A 74 -8.46 -0.35 5.87
C GLY A 74 -7.09 -0.38 6.52
N SER A 75 -6.84 -1.36 7.40
CA SER A 75 -5.56 -1.49 8.12
C SER A 75 -4.38 -1.79 7.19
N GLY A 76 -4.63 -2.14 5.92
CA GLY A 76 -3.59 -2.36 4.92
C GLY A 76 -2.60 -3.43 5.37
N THR A 77 -1.32 -3.05 5.41
CA THR A 77 -0.22 -3.89 5.88
C THR A 77 0.11 -3.69 7.37
N GLY A 78 -0.83 -3.15 8.16
CA GLY A 78 -0.69 -3.03 9.61
C GLY A 78 0.18 -1.88 10.10
N ILE A 79 0.37 -0.82 9.30
CA ILE A 79 1.32 0.25 9.62
C ILE A 79 0.99 1.02 10.91
N ASN A 80 -0.27 1.02 11.37
CA ASN A 80 -0.67 1.65 12.63
C ASN A 80 -0.53 0.70 13.83
N PHE A 81 -0.44 -0.62 13.59
CA PHE A 81 -0.42 -1.63 14.63
C PHE A 81 0.72 -1.42 15.65
N PRO A 82 1.97 -1.08 15.26
CA PRO A 82 3.03 -0.82 16.24
C PRO A 82 2.72 0.32 17.22
N CYS A 83 1.98 1.35 16.79
CA CYS A 83 1.55 2.45 17.65
C CYS A 83 0.46 2.02 18.65
N LEU A 84 -0.44 1.15 18.21
CA LEU A 84 -1.64 0.77 18.95
C LEU A 84 -1.38 -0.40 19.90
N HIS A 85 -0.60 -1.39 19.47
CA HIS A 85 -0.32 -2.61 20.23
C HIS A 85 0.48 -2.33 21.52
N ASN A 86 1.42 -1.38 21.47
CA ASN A 86 2.29 -1.05 22.61
C ASN A 86 1.69 -0.01 23.58
N ASN A 87 0.49 0.51 23.31
CA ASN A 87 -0.12 1.55 24.14
C ASN A 87 -1.02 0.94 25.22
N THR A 88 -0.67 1.14 26.48
CA THR A 88 -1.41 0.64 27.66
C THR A 88 -2.84 1.17 27.77
N ASN A 89 -3.18 2.26 27.07
CA ASN A 89 -4.54 2.79 27.00
C ASN A 89 -5.43 2.05 26.00
N ILE A 90 -4.88 1.15 25.19
CA ILE A 90 -5.61 0.33 24.22
C ILE A 90 -5.94 -1.02 24.87
N GLN A 91 -7.22 -1.33 24.96
CA GLN A 91 -7.72 -2.56 25.59
C GLN A 91 -7.82 -3.71 24.59
N SER A 92 -8.19 -3.41 23.34
CA SER A 92 -8.26 -4.38 22.25
C SER A 92 -8.19 -3.66 20.90
N TYR A 93 -7.74 -4.38 19.88
CA TYR A 93 -7.60 -3.87 18.52
C TYR A 93 -8.14 -4.90 17.53
N ILE A 94 -8.98 -4.44 16.60
CA ILE A 94 -9.46 -5.22 15.46
C ILE A 94 -9.18 -4.40 14.20
N GLY A 95 -8.46 -4.98 13.24
CA GLY A 95 -8.27 -4.42 11.91
C GLY A 95 -9.15 -5.16 10.90
N ILE A 96 -9.86 -4.43 10.05
CA ILE A 96 -10.60 -4.97 8.90
C ILE A 96 -9.97 -4.42 7.63
N GLU A 97 -9.52 -5.30 6.76
CA GLU A 97 -8.94 -4.94 5.46
C GLU A 97 -9.58 -5.77 4.36
N PRO A 98 -10.28 -5.13 3.40
CA PRO A 98 -10.98 -5.85 2.33
C PRO A 98 -10.04 -6.58 1.36
N ASN A 99 -8.79 -6.12 1.22
CA ASN A 99 -7.80 -6.82 0.41
C ASN A 99 -7.02 -7.85 1.23
N VAL A 100 -7.50 -9.09 1.24
CA VAL A 100 -6.85 -10.21 1.96
C VAL A 100 -5.38 -10.46 1.57
N GLN A 101 -4.92 -9.93 0.43
CA GLN A 101 -3.52 -10.05 0.01
C GLN A 101 -2.57 -9.19 0.85
N THR A 102 -3.07 -8.26 1.68
CA THR A 102 -2.23 -7.46 2.57
C THR A 102 -1.87 -8.18 3.86
N TYR A 103 -2.65 -9.18 4.29
CA TYR A 103 -2.44 -9.90 5.54
C TYR A 103 -1.09 -10.64 5.60
N SER A 104 -0.51 -10.98 4.45
CA SER A 104 0.84 -11.58 4.40
C SER A 104 1.97 -10.60 4.79
N TYR A 105 1.66 -9.32 4.94
CA TYR A 105 2.61 -8.26 5.29
C TYR A 105 2.38 -7.67 6.69
N PHE A 106 1.36 -8.16 7.39
CA PHE A 106 0.99 -7.70 8.72
C PHE A 106 1.94 -8.24 9.78
#